data_AF-A0A2N3B777-F1
#
_entry.id   AF-A0A2N3B777-F1
#
_cell.length_a   1.000
_cell.length_b   1.000
_cell.length_c   1.000
_cell.angle_alpha   90.00
_cell.angle_beta   90.00
_cell.angle_gamma   90.00
#
_symmetry.space_group_name_H-M   'P 1'
#
loop_
_entity.id
_entity.type
_entity.pdbx_description
1 polymer ?
#
loop_
_entity_poly.entity_id
_entity_poly.type
_entity_poly.pdbx_seq_one_letter_code
_entity_poly.pdbx_strand_id
1 'polypeptide(L)'
;RGYDARLAPVEIHRAFFAPASGELIEAPHRVFKGWIDAISLPTPEVGGQGAVEVTLASSARALTRPLALKKSDESQRRRSDDRLRRYTDISGSVDVYWGEAKAARK
;
A
#
# COMPACT_ATOMS: atom_id res chain seq x y z
N ARG A 1 22.09 -17.10 1.94
CA ARG A 1 20.80 -16.56 1.45
C ARG A 1 20.17 -15.79 2.60
N GLY A 2 19.93 -14.49 2.41
CA GLY A 2 19.59 -13.56 3.50
C GLY A 2 18.17 -13.70 4.04
N TYR A 3 17.95 -13.12 5.21
CA TYR A 3 16.65 -12.98 5.87
C TYR A 3 15.70 -12.10 5.05
N ASP A 4 14.48 -12.57 4.78
CA ASP A 4 13.43 -11.77 4.14
C ASP A 4 12.59 -11.07 5.20
N ALA A 5 12.80 -9.76 5.36
CA ALA A 5 12.05 -8.94 6.32
C ALA A 5 10.89 -8.17 5.68
N ARG A 6 10.49 -8.51 4.44
CA ARG A 6 9.39 -7.83 3.75
C ARG A 6 8.11 -7.93 4.58
N LEU A 7 7.37 -6.83 4.67
CA LEU A 7 6.17 -6.67 5.52
C LEU A 7 6.40 -6.71 7.03
N ALA A 8 7.65 -6.72 7.51
CA ALA A 8 7.90 -6.56 8.94
C ALA A 8 7.48 -5.14 9.40
N PRO A 9 6.86 -5.01 10.59
CA PRO A 9 6.49 -3.71 11.13
C PRO A 9 7.74 -2.90 11.53
N VAL A 10 7.71 -1.59 11.30
CA VAL A 10 8.82 -0.68 11.64
C VAL A 10 8.31 0.63 12.23
N GLU A 11 9.06 1.15 13.20
CA GLU A 11 8.83 2.46 13.79
C GLU A 11 10.15 3.25 13.86
N ILE A 12 10.09 4.56 13.57
CA ILE A 12 11.22 5.47 13.77
C ILE A 12 10.84 6.42 14.90
N HIS A 13 11.74 6.56 15.86
CA HIS A 13 11.58 7.40 17.04
C HIS A 13 12.67 8.46 17.08
N ARG A 14 12.31 9.68 17.45
CA ARG A 14 13.24 10.78 17.68
C ARG A 14 13.48 10.95 19.17
N ALA A 15 14.72 10.79 19.58
CA ALA A 15 15.19 10.99 20.95
C ALA A 15 15.97 12.30 21.05
N PHE A 16 15.79 13.04 22.15
CA PHE A 16 16.61 14.19 22.50
C PHE A 16 17.47 13.84 23.70
N PHE A 17 18.77 14.12 23.58
CA PHE A 17 19.75 13.86 24.61
C PHE A 17 20.28 15.17 25.18
N ALA A 18 20.45 15.24 26.49
CA ALA A 18 21.08 16.36 27.15
C ALA A 18 22.58 16.41 26.77
N PRO A 19 23.11 17.53 26.26
CA PRO A 19 24.47 17.58 25.72
C PRO A 19 25.55 17.40 26.80
N ALA A 20 25.23 17.66 28.06
CA ALA A 20 26.16 17.55 29.19
C ALA A 20 26.19 16.14 29.81
N SER A 21 25.03 15.48 29.98
CA SER A 21 24.94 14.17 30.63
C SER A 21 24.78 13.00 29.66
N GLY A 22 24.41 13.26 28.40
CA GLY A 22 24.06 12.22 27.43
C GLY A 22 22.75 11.47 27.77
N GLU A 23 22.02 11.91 28.78
CA GLU A 23 20.76 11.29 29.19
C GLU A 23 19.60 11.72 28.30
N LEU A 24 18.57 10.87 28.21
CA LEU A 24 17.32 11.18 27.55
C LEU A 24 16.58 12.28 28.31
N ILE A 25 16.25 13.38 27.61
CA ILE A 25 15.47 14.48 28.18
C ILE A 25 14.00 14.05 28.39
N GLU A 26 13.48 13.25 27.46
CA GLU A 26 12.10 12.77 27.45
C GLU A 26 12.04 11.40 26.76
N ALA A 27 10.94 10.68 26.96
CA ALA A 27 10.59 9.51 26.17
C ALA A 27 10.66 9.82 24.65
N PRO A 28 11.34 8.99 23.84
CA PRO A 28 11.44 9.21 22.40
C PRO A 28 10.08 9.32 21.71
N HIS A 29 9.93 10.33 20.86
CA HIS A 29 8.68 10.58 20.13
C HIS A 29 8.66 9.80 18.81
N ARG A 30 7.61 9.01 18.56
CA ARG A 30 7.45 8.28 17.29
C ARG A 30 7.17 9.23 16.13
N VAL A 31 8.07 9.28 15.15
CA VAL A 31 7.94 10.11 13.94
C VAL A 31 7.41 9.35 12.73
N PHE A 32 7.60 8.02 12.70
CA PHE A 32 7.14 7.17 11.60
C PHE A 32 6.67 5.82 12.12
N LYS A 33 5.65 5.27 11.45
CA LYS A 33 5.18 3.89 11.63
C LYS A 33 4.79 3.33 10.26
N GLY A 34 5.22 2.11 9.97
CA GLY A 34 4.93 1.48 8.71
C GLY A 34 5.43 0.05 8.62
N TRP A 35 5.75 -0.37 7.41
CA TRP A 35 6.28 -1.69 7.10
C TRP A 35 7.48 -1.58 6.18
N ILE A 36 8.34 -2.60 6.23
CA ILE A 36 9.42 -2.77 5.26
C ILE A 36 8.84 -3.20 3.91
N ASP A 37 9.16 -2.47 2.84
CA ASP A 37 8.74 -2.80 1.48
C ASP A 37 9.85 -3.53 0.70
N ALA A 38 11.08 -3.04 0.79
CA ALA A 38 12.26 -3.63 0.15
C ALA A 38 13.50 -3.49 1.03
N ILE A 39 14.43 -4.45 0.92
CA ILE A 39 15.74 -4.42 1.55
C ILE A 39 16.78 -4.76 0.49
N SER A 40 17.82 -3.94 0.37
CA SER A 40 19.02 -4.21 -0.40
C SER A 40 20.17 -4.53 0.55
N LEU A 41 20.71 -5.75 0.43
CA LEU A 41 21.86 -6.24 1.19
C LEU A 41 23.03 -6.50 0.23
N PRO A 42 23.69 -5.44 -0.29
CA PRO A 42 24.88 -5.63 -1.11
C PRO A 42 25.96 -6.32 -0.28
N THR A 43 26.63 -7.31 -0.87
CA THR A 43 27.78 -7.96 -0.24
C THR A 43 29.02 -7.11 -0.56
N PRO A 44 29.63 -6.43 0.42
CA PRO A 44 30.83 -5.64 0.17
C PRO A 44 32.04 -6.55 -0.08
N GLU A 45 33.11 -5.96 -0.59
CA GLU A 45 34.42 -6.61 -0.67
C GLU A 45 34.94 -6.96 0.73
N VAL A 46 35.83 -7.94 0.82
CA VAL A 46 36.41 -8.38 2.09
C VAL A 46 37.19 -7.20 2.72
N GLY A 47 36.74 -6.74 3.89
CA GLY A 47 37.30 -5.58 4.59
C GLY A 47 36.68 -4.23 4.19
N GLY A 48 35.74 -4.22 3.25
CA GLY A 48 34.99 -3.03 2.85
C GLY A 48 33.82 -2.69 3.78
N GLN A 49 33.34 -1.45 3.70
CA GLN A 49 32.12 -1.04 4.40
C GLN A 49 30.89 -1.54 3.64
N GLY A 50 30.02 -2.29 4.32
CA GLY A 50 28.70 -2.66 3.81
C GLY A 50 27.66 -1.62 4.21
N ALA A 51 26.84 -1.20 3.27
CA ALA A 51 25.63 -0.43 3.55
C ALA A 51 24.41 -1.33 3.34
N VAL A 52 23.39 -1.14 4.16
CA VAL A 52 22.08 -1.77 3.98
C VAL A 52 21.09 -0.65 3.67
N GLU A 53 20.37 -0.79 2.56
CA GLU A 53 19.32 0.15 2.20
C GLU A 53 17.96 -0.50 2.43
N VAL A 54 17.07 0.23 3.10
CA VAL A 54 15.72 -0.24 3.43
C VAL A 54 14.70 0.78 2.96
N THR A 55 13.76 0.32 2.14
CA THR A 55 12.61 1.13 1.72
C THR A 55 11.43 0.86 2.65
N LEU A 56 10.88 1.94 3.22
CA LEU A 56 9.76 1.87 4.17
C LEU A 56 8.47 2.37 3.51
N ALA A 57 7.39 1.64 3.73
CA ALA A 57 6.05 2.05 3.31
C ALA A 57 5.21 2.47 4.52
N SER A 58 4.60 3.64 4.45
CA SER A 58 3.67 4.13 5.47
C SER A 58 2.29 3.46 5.38
N SER A 59 1.40 3.81 6.31
CA SER A 59 -0.03 3.43 6.28
C SER A 59 -0.75 3.79 4.97
N ALA A 60 -0.25 4.78 4.23
CA ALA A 60 -0.80 5.15 2.93
C ALA A 60 -0.78 3.99 1.90
N ARG A 61 0.09 2.99 2.07
CA ARG A 61 0.11 1.77 1.25
C ARG A 61 -1.23 1.03 1.24
N ALA A 62 -2.01 1.11 2.32
CA ALA A 62 -3.33 0.50 2.35
C ALA A 62 -4.28 1.11 1.30
N LEU A 63 -4.10 2.40 0.98
CA LEU A 63 -4.93 3.15 0.04
C LEU A 63 -4.57 2.89 -1.43
N THR A 64 -3.41 2.30 -1.71
CA THR A 64 -2.97 1.99 -3.08
C THR A 64 -3.26 0.55 -3.49
N ARG A 65 -3.77 -0.28 -2.57
CA ARG A 65 -4.10 -1.68 -2.87
C ARG A 65 -5.34 -1.75 -3.77
N PRO A 66 -5.22 -2.29 -4.99
CA PRO A 66 -6.38 -2.45 -5.85
C PRO A 66 -7.33 -3.49 -5.26
N LEU A 67 -8.63 -3.27 -5.46
CA LEU A 67 -9.65 -4.22 -5.05
C LEU A 67 -9.74 -5.33 -6.12
N ALA A 68 -9.59 -6.60 -5.71
CA ALA A 68 -9.76 -7.75 -6.61
C ALA A 68 -11.23 -8.01 -7.02
N LEU A 69 -12.15 -7.13 -6.59
CA LEU A 69 -13.58 -7.28 -6.83
C LEU A 69 -13.91 -6.97 -8.28
N LYS A 70 -14.47 -7.96 -8.99
CA LYS A 70 -15.03 -7.78 -10.32
C LYS A 70 -16.42 -7.15 -10.23
N LYS A 71 -16.83 -6.41 -11.26
CA LYS A 71 -18.21 -5.93 -11.43
C LYS A 71 -19.09 -7.06 -12.00
N SER A 72 -19.51 -8.03 -11.18
CA SER A 72 -20.30 -9.20 -11.58
C SER A 72 -21.60 -9.34 -10.78
N ASP A 73 -22.52 -10.23 -11.20
CA ASP A 73 -23.74 -10.56 -10.43
C ASP A 73 -23.36 -11.09 -9.04
N GLU A 74 -22.35 -11.97 -8.93
CA GLU A 74 -21.98 -12.52 -7.61
C GLU A 74 -21.41 -11.45 -6.68
N SER A 75 -20.72 -10.43 -7.19
CA SER A 75 -20.24 -9.33 -6.35
C SER A 75 -21.35 -8.39 -5.89
N GLN A 76 -22.37 -8.17 -6.71
CA GLN A 76 -23.53 -7.38 -6.31
C GLN A 76 -24.46 -8.11 -5.36
N ARG A 77 -24.66 -9.42 -5.52
CA ARG A 77 -25.48 -10.20 -4.59
C ARG A 77 -25.00 -10.15 -3.14
N ARG A 78 -23.70 -9.91 -2.91
CA ARG A 78 -23.14 -9.69 -1.56
C ARG A 78 -23.64 -8.39 -0.91
N ARG A 79 -24.23 -7.47 -1.68
CA ARG A 79 -24.86 -6.22 -1.23
C ARG A 79 -26.38 -6.41 -1.21
N SER A 80 -26.87 -7.22 -0.27
CA SER A 80 -28.31 -7.43 -0.05
C SER A 80 -29.05 -8.07 -1.23
N ASP A 81 -28.45 -9.08 -1.87
CA ASP A 81 -28.98 -9.83 -3.03
C ASP A 81 -29.35 -8.96 -4.26
N ASP A 82 -28.68 -7.82 -4.44
CA ASP A 82 -28.77 -7.01 -5.65
C ASP A 82 -28.41 -7.82 -6.92
N ARG A 83 -29.29 -7.75 -7.94
CA ARG A 83 -29.22 -8.50 -9.21
C ARG A 83 -28.96 -7.63 -10.44
N LEU A 84 -28.51 -6.38 -10.26
CA LEU A 84 -28.30 -5.40 -11.35
C LEU A 84 -27.41 -5.90 -12.51
N ARG A 85 -26.56 -6.91 -12.31
CA ARG A 85 -25.66 -7.47 -13.33
C ARG A 85 -25.96 -8.91 -13.75
N ARG A 86 -27.13 -9.44 -13.40
CA ARG A 86 -27.53 -10.82 -13.69
C ARG A 86 -27.43 -11.24 -15.15
N TYR A 87 -27.67 -10.30 -16.07
CA TYR A 87 -27.70 -10.55 -17.50
C TYR A 87 -26.62 -9.79 -18.28
N THR A 88 -25.58 -9.30 -17.59
CA THR A 88 -24.50 -8.54 -18.24
C THR A 88 -23.80 -9.34 -19.34
N ASP A 89 -23.71 -10.66 -19.19
CA ASP A 89 -23.09 -11.54 -20.20
C ASP A 89 -23.95 -11.66 -21.48
N ILE A 90 -25.27 -11.44 -21.38
CA ILE A 90 -26.21 -11.51 -22.52
C ILE A 90 -26.37 -10.13 -23.16
N SER A 91 -26.47 -9.07 -22.35
CA SER A 91 -26.73 -7.72 -22.84
C SER A 91 -25.52 -7.07 -23.52
N GLY A 92 -24.31 -7.60 -23.31
CA GLY A 92 -23.07 -6.97 -23.76
C GLY A 92 -22.84 -5.60 -23.11
N SER A 93 -22.05 -4.73 -23.76
CA SER A 93 -21.82 -3.35 -23.33
C SER A 93 -22.97 -2.44 -23.78
N VAL A 94 -23.78 -1.99 -22.82
CA VAL A 94 -24.78 -0.95 -23.05
C VAL A 94 -24.17 0.41 -22.68
N ASP A 95 -23.97 1.27 -23.67
CA ASP A 95 -23.52 2.65 -23.45
C ASP A 95 -24.65 3.45 -22.80
N VAL A 96 -24.41 3.99 -21.60
CA VAL A 96 -25.37 4.82 -20.86
C VAL A 96 -24.93 6.27 -20.95
N TYR A 97 -25.76 7.11 -21.58
CA TYR A 97 -25.52 8.54 -21.73
C TYR A 97 -26.35 9.30 -20.69
N TRP A 98 -25.68 9.94 -19.73
CA TRP A 98 -26.34 10.74 -18.69
C TRP A 98 -26.25 12.22 -19.06
N GLY A 99 -27.41 12.86 -19.27
CA GLY A 99 -27.48 14.31 -19.55
C GLY A 99 -27.04 14.72 -20.96
N GLU A 100 -26.66 13.77 -21.83
CA GLU A 100 -26.24 14.05 -23.22
C GLU A 100 -26.88 13.06 -24.20
N ALA A 101 -27.08 13.50 -25.44
CA ALA A 101 -27.52 12.64 -26.52
C ALA A 101 -26.36 11.77 -27.02
N LYS A 102 -26.66 10.52 -27.39
CA LYS A 102 -25.70 9.62 -28.04
C LYS A 102 -25.10 10.33 -29.26
N ALA A 103 -23.78 10.44 -29.32
CA ALA A 103 -23.10 11.02 -30.47
C ALA A 103 -23.47 10.25 -31.75
N ALA A 104 -23.89 10.98 -32.78
CA ALA A 104 -24.18 10.40 -34.09
C ALA A 104 -22.91 9.72 -34.63
N ARG A 105 -23.06 8.46 -35.07
CA ARG A 105 -21.96 7.66 -35.59
C ARG A 105 -21.44 8.30 -36.89
N LYS A 106 -20.14 8.52 -36.97
CA LYS A 106 -19.47 9.02 -38.19
C LYS A 106 -19.24 7.88 -39.17
#